data_AF-A0A8B9LKP4-F1
#
_entry.id   AF-A0A8B9LKP4-F1
#
_cell.length_a   1.000
_cell.length_b   1.000
_cell.length_c   1.000
_cell.angle_alpha   90.00
_cell.angle_beta   90.00
_cell.angle_gamma   90.00
#
_symmetry.space_group_name_H-M   'P 1'
#
loop_
_entity.id
_entity.type
_entity.pdbx_description
1 polymer ?
#
loop_
_entity_poly.entity_id
_entity_poly.type
_entity_poly.pdbx_seq_one_letter_code
_entity_poly.pdbx_strand_id
1 'polypeptide(L)'
;MGYIQGLDNDTETPVILVWEDLKGITVYRYTLPDSTFASPTINPHNKCYCTNYEATKNCTMAGVLDIKTCTGSPVFISLPHFLHGSPDLLEVVDGLRPDDVEHKTFLDVEPTTGFTLRFAKRLQINMGYGPSKEIKILNQIKHNTLLPILWLNEVSITKYLCCSV
;
A
#
# COMPACT_ATOMS: atom_id res chain seq x y z
N MET A 1 -2.83 0.53 25.49
CA MET A 1 -2.15 0.72 24.19
C MET A 1 -2.16 2.21 23.90
N GLY A 2 -1.00 2.86 23.99
CA GLY A 2 -0.86 4.27 23.62
C GLY A 2 -0.44 4.37 22.15
N TYR A 3 -1.15 5.17 21.38
CA TYR A 3 -0.74 5.55 20.03
C TYR A 3 0.00 6.88 20.13
N ILE A 4 1.16 6.97 19.49
CA ILE A 4 1.81 8.26 19.25
C ILE A 4 1.75 8.47 17.74
N GLN A 5 1.06 9.51 17.29
CA GLN A 5 1.20 9.99 15.91
C GLN A 5 2.57 10.66 15.83
N GLY A 6 3.54 9.96 15.23
CA GLY A 6 4.81 10.55 14.83
C GLY A 6 4.66 11.14 13.44
N LEU A 7 5.27 12.29 13.17
CA LEU A 7 5.42 12.78 11.81
C LEU A 7 6.76 12.26 11.28
N ASP A 8 6.76 11.69 10.08
CA ASP A 8 8.00 11.58 9.32
C ASP A 8 8.47 13.01 8.99
N ASN A 9 9.69 13.37 9.43
CA ASN A 9 10.24 14.71 9.23
C ASN A 9 10.49 15.05 7.75
N ASP A 10 10.62 14.05 6.88
CA ASP A 10 10.90 14.28 5.44
C ASP A 10 9.63 14.43 4.61
N THR A 11 8.52 13.85 5.05
CA THR A 11 7.26 13.81 4.29
C THR A 11 6.07 14.44 5.01
N GLU A 12 6.24 14.86 6.26
CA GLU A 12 5.18 15.29 7.19
C GLU A 12 4.02 14.27 7.28
N THR A 13 4.26 13.01 6.88
CA THR A 13 3.22 11.99 6.90
C THR A 13 3.09 11.40 8.30
N PRO A 14 1.85 11.24 8.81
CA PRO A 14 1.63 10.74 10.16
C PRO A 14 1.85 9.24 10.22
N VAL A 15 3.02 8.77 10.65
CA VAL A 15 3.26 7.34 10.85
C VAL A 15 2.65 6.88 12.17
N ILE A 16 1.88 5.79 12.13
CA ILE A 16 1.33 5.18 13.36
C ILE A 16 2.48 4.44 14.04
N LEU A 17 2.87 4.92 15.22
CA LEU A 17 3.89 4.30 16.06
C LEU A 17 3.26 3.58 17.23
N VAL A 18 3.57 2.29 17.35
CA VAL A 18 3.17 1.46 18.48
C VAL A 18 4.41 0.80 19.08
N TRP A 19 4.52 0.85 20.40
CA TRP A 19 5.57 0.17 21.14
C TRP A 19 5.28 -1.33 21.19
N GLU A 20 6.25 -2.16 20.84
CA GLU A 20 6.17 -3.61 20.99
C GLU A 20 7.41 -4.16 21.68
N ASP A 21 7.23 -5.26 22.43
CA ASP A 21 8.34 -6.09 22.88
C ASP A 21 8.56 -7.22 21.87
N LEU A 22 9.73 -7.22 21.24
CA LEU A 22 10.16 -8.27 20.32
C LEU A 22 11.24 -9.10 21.00
N LYS A 23 10.81 -10.13 21.75
CA LYS A 23 11.70 -11.06 22.46
C LYS A 23 12.65 -10.34 23.44
N GLY A 24 12.13 -9.42 24.23
CA GLY A 24 12.91 -8.63 25.20
C GLY A 24 13.61 -7.40 24.61
N ILE A 25 13.40 -7.10 23.32
CA ILE A 25 13.89 -5.88 22.68
C ILE A 25 12.70 -4.96 22.40
N THR A 26 12.72 -3.76 22.98
CA THR A 26 11.73 -2.72 22.67
C THR A 26 11.90 -2.25 21.23
N VAL A 27 10.82 -2.30 20.45
CA VAL A 27 10.77 -1.83 19.07
C VAL A 27 9.60 -0.88 18.86
N TYR A 28 9.77 0.00 17.88
CA TYR A 28 8.70 0.80 17.31
C TYR A 28 8.15 0.10 16.07
N ARG A 29 6.86 -0.21 16.09
CA ARG A 29 6.14 -0.60 14.88
C ARG A 29 5.71 0.64 14.11
N TYR A 30 6.23 0.76 12.90
CA TYR A 30 5.80 1.71 11.87
C TYR A 30 4.86 0.99 10.91
N THR A 31 3.67 1.53 10.66
CA THR A 31 2.76 1.06 9.61
C THR A 31 2.49 2.15 8.59
N LEU A 32 2.20 1.75 7.35
CA LEU A 32 1.69 2.70 6.37
C LEU A 32 0.34 3.28 6.85
N PRO A 33 0.21 4.61 6.93
CA PRO A 33 -1.06 5.25 7.24
C PRO A 33 -2.07 5.06 6.10
N ASP A 34 -3.35 5.01 6.44
CA ASP A 34 -4.44 4.94 5.45
C ASP A 34 -4.40 6.14 4.48
N SER A 35 -3.82 7.28 4.90
CA SER A 35 -3.62 8.47 4.08
C SER A 35 -2.54 8.30 2.99
N THR A 36 -1.68 7.29 3.05
CA THR A 36 -0.61 7.06 2.07
C THR A 36 -1.14 6.81 0.67
N PHE A 37 -2.15 5.95 0.54
CA PHE A 37 -2.80 5.65 -0.75
C PHE A 37 -4.14 6.36 -0.93
N ALA A 38 -4.51 7.26 -0.03
CA ALA A 38 -5.77 7.99 -0.12
C ALA A 38 -5.82 8.89 -1.37
N SER A 39 -7.03 9.11 -1.89
CA SER A 39 -7.23 10.03 -3.00
C SER A 39 -6.88 11.48 -2.61
N PRO A 40 -6.54 12.35 -3.56
CA PRO A 40 -6.36 13.79 -3.33
C PRO A 40 -7.55 14.51 -2.67
N THR A 41 -8.76 13.94 -2.77
CA THR A 41 -9.95 14.47 -2.08
C THR A 41 -9.92 14.22 -0.57
N ILE A 42 -9.25 13.16 -0.13
CA ILE A 42 -9.08 12.79 1.28
C ILE A 42 -7.75 13.33 1.82
N ASN A 43 -6.67 13.17 1.06
CA ASN A 43 -5.34 13.68 1.38
C ASN A 43 -4.81 14.58 0.24
N PRO A 44 -4.96 15.92 0.33
CA PRO A 44 -4.54 16.85 -0.71
C PRO A 44 -3.07 16.77 -1.11
N HIS A 45 -2.19 16.29 -0.21
CA HIS A 45 -0.77 16.10 -0.50
C HIS A 45 -0.54 15.05 -1.59
N ASN A 46 -1.48 14.11 -1.79
CA ASN A 46 -1.37 13.07 -2.81
C ASN A 46 -1.69 13.56 -4.23
N LYS A 47 -2.02 14.85 -4.41
CA LYS A 47 -2.36 15.41 -5.73
C LYS A 47 -1.27 15.19 -6.78
N CYS A 48 0.01 15.25 -6.40
CA CYS A 48 1.14 15.02 -7.29
C CYS A 48 1.26 13.57 -7.78
N TYR A 49 0.69 12.60 -7.04
CA TYR A 49 0.71 11.19 -7.38
C TYR A 49 -0.44 10.78 -8.31
N CYS A 50 -1.42 11.66 -8.55
CA CYS A 50 -2.48 11.38 -9.51
C CYS A 50 -2.03 11.70 -10.95
N THR A 51 -1.50 10.69 -11.63
CA THR A 51 -1.02 10.80 -13.01
C THR A 51 -2.04 10.33 -14.06
N ASN A 52 -3.01 9.49 -13.68
CA ASN A 52 -3.98 8.90 -14.60
C ASN A 52 -5.42 9.21 -14.18
N TYR A 53 -5.94 10.35 -14.66
CA TYR A 53 -7.27 10.85 -14.35
C TYR A 53 -8.39 9.92 -14.83
N GLU A 54 -8.22 9.25 -15.96
CA GLU A 54 -9.27 8.39 -16.50
C GLU A 54 -9.39 7.08 -15.72
N ALA A 55 -8.27 6.46 -15.34
CA ALA A 55 -8.27 5.22 -14.56
C ALA A 55 -8.69 5.43 -13.10
N THR A 56 -8.40 6.61 -12.53
CA THR A 56 -8.66 6.94 -11.11
C THR A 56 -9.92 7.78 -10.89
N LYS A 57 -10.82 7.84 -11.88
CA LYS A 57 -12.07 8.61 -11.82
C LYS A 57 -11.86 10.06 -11.38
N ASN A 58 -11.04 10.79 -12.15
CA ASN A 58 -10.65 12.17 -11.86
C ASN A 58 -9.97 12.33 -10.49
N CYS A 59 -9.06 11.42 -10.15
CA CYS A 59 -8.35 11.38 -8.87
C CYS A 59 -9.25 11.24 -7.64
N THR A 60 -10.40 10.58 -7.76
CA THR A 60 -11.30 10.34 -6.62
C THR A 60 -11.15 8.92 -6.06
N MET A 61 -10.57 8.00 -6.84
CA MET A 61 -10.25 6.64 -6.42
C MET A 61 -9.06 6.61 -5.46
N ALA A 62 -9.23 5.94 -4.33
CA ALA A 62 -8.25 5.73 -3.27
C ALA A 62 -7.75 4.27 -3.26
N GLY A 63 -6.60 4.04 -2.63
CA GLY A 63 -6.00 2.72 -2.43
C GLY A 63 -5.07 2.25 -3.55
N VAL A 64 -4.80 3.10 -4.54
CA VAL A 64 -3.95 2.75 -5.70
C VAL A 64 -2.96 3.87 -6.02
N LEU A 65 -1.78 3.49 -6.49
CA LEU A 65 -0.75 4.41 -6.98
C LEU A 65 -0.28 3.96 -8.36
N ASP A 66 -0.37 4.87 -9.34
CA ASP A 66 0.15 4.63 -10.70
C ASP A 66 1.69 4.72 -10.71
N ILE A 67 2.34 3.64 -11.15
CA ILE A 67 3.80 3.55 -11.26
C ILE A 67 4.25 3.37 -12.72
N LYS A 68 3.44 3.84 -13.67
CA LYS A 68 3.76 3.81 -15.10
C LYS A 68 5.09 4.48 -15.42
N THR A 69 5.43 5.58 -14.74
CA THR A 69 6.72 6.27 -14.93
C THR A 69 7.92 5.40 -14.56
N CYS A 70 7.77 4.46 -13.62
CA CYS A 70 8.82 3.53 -13.21
C CYS A 70 8.91 2.29 -14.10
N THR A 71 7.78 1.82 -14.64
CA THR A 71 7.69 0.51 -15.32
C THR A 71 7.51 0.61 -16.84
N GLY A 72 7.15 1.78 -17.37
CA GLY A 72 6.77 1.98 -18.77
C GLY A 72 5.42 1.35 -19.15
N SER A 73 4.71 0.73 -18.20
CA SER A 73 3.48 -0.04 -18.40
C SER A 73 2.34 0.47 -17.50
N PRO A 74 1.06 0.22 -17.80
CA PRO A 74 -0.06 0.72 -17.00
C PRO A 74 -0.23 -0.05 -15.68
N VAL A 75 0.79 -0.04 -14.84
CA VAL A 75 0.87 -0.78 -13.58
C VAL A 75 0.53 0.15 -12.42
N PHE A 76 -0.33 -0.35 -11.53
CA PHE A 76 -0.73 0.31 -10.30
C PHE A 76 -0.36 -0.56 -9.11
N ILE A 77 0.19 0.04 -8.04
CA ILE A 77 0.41 -0.65 -6.77
C ILE A 77 -0.69 -0.32 -5.79
N SER A 78 -1.05 -1.27 -4.95
CA SER A 78 -2.00 -1.10 -3.83
C SER A 78 -1.57 -1.94 -2.64
N LEU A 79 -2.28 -1.82 -1.53
CA LEU A 79 -2.25 -2.86 -0.50
C LEU A 79 -3.01 -4.11 -0.99
N PRO A 80 -2.69 -5.32 -0.48
CA PRO A 80 -3.37 -6.55 -0.88
C PRO A 80 -4.87 -6.48 -0.69
N HIS A 81 -5.58 -7.11 -1.62
CA HIS A 81 -7.04 -7.10 -1.69
C HIS A 81 -7.65 -5.69 -1.68
N PHE A 82 -6.90 -4.69 -2.15
CA PHE A 82 -7.25 -3.27 -2.10
C PHE A 82 -7.62 -2.79 -0.69
N LEU A 83 -6.87 -3.23 0.33
CA LEU A 83 -7.02 -2.71 1.69
C LEU A 83 -6.96 -1.17 1.69
N HIS A 84 -7.97 -0.56 2.32
CA HIS A 84 -8.22 0.90 2.37
C HIS A 84 -8.49 1.58 1.02
N GLY A 85 -8.76 0.80 -0.02
CA GLY A 85 -9.14 1.32 -1.34
C GLY A 85 -10.61 1.69 -1.48
N SER A 86 -10.93 2.38 -2.57
CA SER A 86 -12.31 2.73 -2.88
C SER A 86 -13.17 1.48 -3.15
N PRO A 87 -14.48 1.50 -2.80
CA PRO A 87 -15.34 0.32 -2.91
C PRO A 87 -15.44 -0.28 -4.32
N ASP A 88 -15.34 0.56 -5.35
CA ASP A 88 -15.38 0.16 -6.76
C ASP A 88 -14.22 -0.73 -7.19
N LEU A 89 -13.10 -0.74 -6.45
CA LEU A 89 -11.99 -1.68 -6.68
C LEU A 89 -12.34 -3.10 -6.27
N LEU A 90 -13.23 -3.27 -5.29
CA LEU A 90 -13.65 -4.57 -4.78
C LEU A 90 -14.72 -5.23 -5.66
N GLU A 91 -15.42 -4.43 -6.48
CA GLU A 91 -16.46 -4.90 -7.40
C GLU A 91 -15.90 -5.49 -8.69
N VAL A 92 -14.60 -5.35 -8.94
CA VAL A 92 -13.97 -5.78 -10.20
C VAL A 92 -13.78 -7.30 -10.27
N VAL A 93 -13.49 -7.95 -9.14
CA VAL A 93 -13.18 -9.38 -9.06
C VAL A 93 -13.79 -9.98 -7.79
N ASP A 94 -14.51 -11.09 -7.95
CA ASP A 94 -15.03 -11.86 -6.82
C ASP A 94 -13.89 -12.51 -6.01
N GLY A 95 -14.03 -12.51 -4.68
CA GLY A 95 -13.07 -13.16 -3.77
C GLY A 95 -12.05 -12.21 -3.11
N LEU A 96 -12.14 -10.90 -3.39
CA LEU A 96 -11.35 -9.89 -2.68
C LEU A 96 -11.85 -9.75 -1.24
N ARG A 97 -10.95 -9.88 -0.24
CA ARG A 97 -11.25 -9.78 1.19
C ARG A 97 -10.15 -8.98 1.89
N PRO A 98 -10.22 -7.63 1.88
CA PRO A 98 -9.28 -6.82 2.61
C PRO A 98 -9.34 -7.11 4.11
N ASP A 99 -8.18 -7.17 4.76
CA ASP A 99 -8.03 -7.51 6.17
C ASP A 99 -6.80 -6.79 6.73
N ASP A 100 -6.97 -6.03 7.80
CA ASP A 100 -5.90 -5.22 8.36
C ASP A 100 -4.74 -6.07 8.94
N VAL A 101 -5.03 -7.26 9.50
CA VAL A 101 -4.00 -8.11 10.11
C VAL A 101 -3.16 -8.79 9.03
N GLU A 102 -3.82 -9.29 7.98
CA GLU A 102 -3.19 -10.03 6.90
C GLU A 102 -2.55 -9.12 5.85
N HIS A 103 -3.10 -7.94 5.59
CA HIS A 103 -2.72 -7.12 4.43
C HIS A 103 -2.01 -5.80 4.75
N LYS A 104 -1.84 -5.43 6.03
CA LYS A 104 -1.01 -4.27 6.39
C LYS A 104 0.47 -4.49 6.16
N THR A 105 1.16 -3.43 5.76
CA THR A 105 2.63 -3.34 5.75
C THR A 105 3.13 -2.73 7.05
N PHE A 106 4.18 -3.32 7.64
CA PHE A 106 4.81 -2.78 8.85
C PHE A 106 6.31 -3.02 8.91
N LEU A 107 7.01 -2.17 9.66
CA LEU A 107 8.41 -2.28 10.05
C LEU A 107 8.51 -2.18 11.58
N ASP A 108 9.19 -3.13 12.22
CA ASP A 108 9.52 -3.06 13.65
C ASP A 108 11.00 -2.67 13.79
N VAL A 109 11.24 -1.46 14.29
CA VAL A 109 12.55 -0.81 14.32
C VAL A 109 13.00 -0.62 15.76
N GLU A 110 14.21 -1.03 16.08
CA GLU A 110 14.81 -0.77 17.40
C GLU A 110 15.21 0.73 17.50
N PRO A 111 14.77 1.45 18.55
CA PRO A 111 14.84 2.91 18.60
C PRO A 111 16.26 3.48 18.71
N THR A 112 17.21 2.74 19.27
CA THR A 112 18.57 3.23 19.55
C THR A 112 19.47 3.13 18.31
N THR A 113 19.39 2.01 17.59
CA THR A 113 20.23 1.68 16.43
C THR A 113 19.56 1.99 15.10
N GLY A 114 18.22 2.08 15.08
CA GLY A 114 17.44 2.20 13.85
C GLY A 114 17.35 0.90 13.04
N PHE A 115 17.81 -0.23 13.59
CA PHE A 115 17.76 -1.51 12.88
C PHE A 115 16.34 -2.07 12.83
N THR A 116 15.92 -2.48 11.63
CA THR A 116 14.67 -3.23 11.44
C THR A 116 14.86 -4.68 11.87
N LEU A 117 14.19 -5.08 12.95
CA LEU A 117 14.30 -6.41 13.52
C LEU A 117 13.26 -7.37 12.97
N ARG A 118 12.08 -6.86 12.59
CA ARG A 118 11.02 -7.61 11.94
C ARG A 118 10.29 -6.71 10.96
N PHE A 119 9.93 -7.23 9.79
CA PHE A 119 9.02 -6.52 8.89
C PHE A 119 8.12 -7.45 8.10
N ALA A 120 7.02 -6.88 7.62
CA ALA A 120 6.20 -7.46 6.57
C ALA A 120 5.86 -6.37 5.55
N LYS A 121 6.42 -6.49 4.34
CA LYS A 121 6.11 -5.63 3.20
C LYS A 121 5.11 -6.36 2.31
N ARG A 122 3.91 -5.82 2.26
CA ARG A 122 2.76 -6.42 1.57
C ARG A 122 2.22 -5.44 0.55
N LEU A 123 2.38 -5.78 -0.72
CA LEU A 123 1.97 -4.94 -1.85
C LEU A 123 1.30 -5.80 -2.91
N GLN A 124 0.33 -5.22 -3.59
CA GLN A 124 -0.38 -5.81 -4.70
C GLN A 124 -0.06 -5.07 -5.99
N ILE A 125 0.16 -5.85 -7.04
CA ILE A 125 0.38 -5.39 -8.40
C ILE A 125 -0.93 -5.51 -9.16
N ASN A 126 -1.38 -4.39 -9.69
CA ASN A 126 -2.58 -4.27 -10.49
C ASN A 126 -2.22 -3.74 -11.87
N MET A 127 -3.00 -4.10 -12.88
CA MET A 127 -2.81 -3.62 -14.23
C MET A 127 -4.08 -2.91 -14.71
N GLY A 128 -3.92 -1.71 -15.25
CA GLY A 128 -5.00 -0.90 -15.80
C GLY A 128 -5.32 -1.32 -17.22
N TYR A 129 -6.59 -1.63 -17.46
CA TYR A 129 -7.12 -1.96 -18.77
C TYR A 129 -8.24 -1.00 -19.13
N GLY A 130 -8.28 -0.58 -20.38
CA GLY A 130 -9.32 0.29 -20.93
C GLY A 130 -9.87 -0.24 -22.25
N PRO A 131 -10.97 0.34 -22.74
CA PRO A 131 -11.49 0.05 -24.06
C PRO A 131 -10.40 0.32 -25.12
N SER A 132 -10.09 -0.67 -25.93
CA SER A 132 -9.25 -0.52 -27.12
C SER A 132 -10.06 -0.86 -28.35
N LYS A 133 -9.80 -0.18 -29.47
CA LYS A 133 -10.37 -0.56 -30.79
C LYS A 133 -9.46 -1.54 -31.55
N GLU A 134 -8.20 -1.63 -31.12
CA GLU A 134 -7.16 -2.41 -31.79
C GLU A 134 -7.09 -3.82 -31.22
N ILE A 135 -7.28 -3.96 -29.90
CA ILE A 135 -7.18 -5.23 -29.20
C ILE A 135 -8.58 -5.80 -28.97
N LYS A 136 -8.99 -6.75 -29.82
CA LYS A 136 -10.35 -7.34 -29.81
C LYS A 136 -10.83 -7.84 -28.45
N ILE A 137 -9.95 -8.38 -27.61
CA ILE A 137 -10.31 -8.88 -26.28
C ILE A 137 -10.72 -7.74 -25.32
N LEU A 138 -10.18 -6.54 -25.51
CA LEU A 138 -10.48 -5.36 -24.69
C LEU A 138 -11.71 -4.59 -25.20
N ASN A 139 -12.26 -4.93 -26.37
CA ASN A 139 -13.47 -4.30 -26.90
C ASN A 139 -14.69 -4.47 -25.97
N GLN A 140 -14.68 -5.51 -25.12
CA GLN A 140 -15.77 -5.80 -24.19
C GLN A 140 -15.66 -5.01 -22.88
N ILE A 141 -14.49 -4.41 -22.60
CA ILE A 141 -14.26 -3.60 -21.40
C ILE A 141 -14.78 -2.19 -21.68
N LYS A 142 -15.89 -1.84 -21.03
CA LYS A 142 -16.57 -0.54 -21.25
C LYS A 142 -15.93 0.63 -20.49
N HIS A 143 -15.23 0.34 -19.40
CA HIS A 143 -14.67 1.34 -18.49
C HIS A 143 -13.23 0.98 -18.11
N ASN A 144 -12.42 2.00 -17.83
CA ASN A 144 -11.08 1.76 -17.30
C ASN A 144 -11.19 1.01 -15.98
N THR A 145 -10.52 -0.13 -15.90
CA THR A 145 -10.64 -1.10 -14.82
C THR A 145 -9.24 -1.50 -14.35
N LEU A 146 -9.04 -1.53 -13.04
CA LEU A 146 -7.79 -2.01 -12.43
C LEU A 146 -7.96 -3.46 -12.03
N LEU A 147 -7.27 -4.37 -12.73
CA LEU A 147 -7.31 -5.79 -12.43
C LEU A 147 -6.15 -6.18 -11.50
N PRO A 148 -6.41 -6.81 -10.34
CA PRO A 148 -5.37 -7.33 -9.47
C PRO A 148 -4.73 -8.56 -10.12
N ILE A 149 -3.40 -8.56 -10.25
CA ILE A 149 -2.65 -9.64 -10.88
C ILE A 149 -2.08 -10.59 -9.84
N LEU A 150 -1.37 -10.03 -8.85
CA LEU A 150 -0.77 -10.76 -7.74
C LEU A 150 -0.51 -9.82 -6.58
N TRP A 151 -0.34 -10.38 -5.39
CA TRP A 151 0.22 -9.67 -4.24
C TRP A 151 1.38 -10.46 -3.64
N LEU A 152 2.30 -9.74 -3.01
CA LEU A 152 3.54 -10.26 -2.48
C LEU A 152 3.58 -10.03 -0.97
N ASN A 153 4.08 -11.02 -0.24
CA ASN A 153 4.34 -10.95 1.20
C ASN A 153 5.83 -11.15 1.46
N GLU A 154 6.59 -10.06 1.52
CA GLU A 154 8.00 -10.10 1.86
C GLU A 154 8.16 -9.92 3.37
N VAL A 155 8.61 -10.96 4.07
CA VAL A 155 8.76 -10.96 5.52
C VAL A 155 10.20 -11.24 5.92
N SER A 156 10.67 -10.61 6.98
CA SER A 156 11.97 -10.90 7.57
C SER A 156 11.94 -10.77 9.08
N ILE A 157 12.78 -11.58 9.74
CA ILE A 157 13.11 -11.48 11.16
C ILE A 157 14.64 -11.59 11.28
N THR A 158 15.27 -10.54 11.78
CA THR A 158 16.71 -10.48 12.01
C THR A 158 17.07 -11.29 13.25
N LYS A 159 17.68 -12.46 13.06
CA LYS A 159 18.02 -13.38 14.17
C LYS A 159 19.29 -13.00 14.94
N TYR A 160 20.22 -12.26 14.32
CA TYR A 160 21.57 -12.05 14.87
C TYR A 160 21.64 -11.12 16.09
N LEU A 161 20.59 -10.35 16.38
CA LEU A 161 20.50 -9.52 17.60
C LEU A 161 19.77 -10.21 18.76
N CYS A 162 19.13 -11.35 18.51
CA CYS A 162 18.27 -12.02 19.49
C CYS A 162 18.91 -13.27 20.13
N CYS A 163 20.16 -13.58 19.78
CA CYS A 163 20.96 -14.66 20.37
C CYS A 163 22.16 -14.10 21.14
N SER A 164 21.91 -13.28 22.16
CA SER A 164 22.94 -12.83 23.11
C SER A 164 22.39 -12.59 24.53
N VAL A 165 21.40 -13.38 24.96
CA VAL A 165 20.99 -13.43 26.38
C VAL A 165 20.61 -14.84 26.77
#